data_AF-A0A2Z6AB44-F1
#
_entry.id   AF-A0A2Z6AB44-F1
#
_cell.length_a   1.000
_cell.length_b   1.000
_cell.length_c   1.000
_cell.angle_alpha   90.00
_cell.angle_beta   90.00
_cell.angle_gamma   90.00
#
_symmetry.space_group_name_H-M   'P 1'
#
loop_
_entity.id
_entity.type
_entity.pdbx_description
1 polymer ?
#
loop_
_entity_poly.entity_id
_entity_poly.type
_entity_poly.pdbx_seq_one_letter_code
_entity_poly.pdbx_strand_id
1 'polypeptide(L)'
;MGAPKPALGYPSRTAAVLGMRQQGLSTRQIANALGIKNKTVSALELGSSRPRREPAPSTMLGRTVVIPTDVLDALGPHAARRCISVNSLARLIVATVVDDNMIDAVLDDADTFADVEAAA
;
A
#
# COMPACT_ATOMS: atom_id res chain seq x y z
N MET A 1 11.03 7.11 -1.02
CA MET A 1 10.86 8.12 -2.10
C MET A 1 11.61 9.36 -1.69
N GLY A 2 12.68 9.73 -2.40
CA GLY A 2 13.46 10.93 -2.07
C GLY A 2 12.68 12.22 -2.32
N ALA A 3 13.07 13.30 -1.65
CA ALA A 3 12.44 14.62 -1.82
C ALA A 3 12.39 15.05 -3.30
N PRO A 4 11.33 15.76 -3.73
CA PRO A 4 11.21 16.22 -5.10
C PRO A 4 12.40 17.13 -5.45
N LYS A 5 13.12 16.77 -6.52
CA LYS A 5 14.23 17.58 -7.01
C LYS A 5 13.67 18.72 -7.87
N PRO A 6 13.94 20.00 -7.52
CA PRO A 6 13.50 21.12 -8.32
C PRO A 6 14.13 21.06 -9.71
N ALA A 7 13.39 21.50 -10.73
CA ALA A 7 13.85 21.49 -12.12
C ALA A 7 13.27 22.68 -12.87
N LEU A 8 14.15 23.49 -13.49
CA LEU A 8 13.78 24.62 -14.36
C LEU A 8 12.77 25.61 -13.73
N GLY A 9 12.95 25.93 -12.45
CA GLY A 9 12.06 26.84 -11.71
C GLY A 9 10.77 26.21 -11.19
N TYR A 10 10.54 24.92 -11.45
CA TYR A 10 9.41 24.17 -10.90
C TYR A 10 9.80 23.40 -9.64
N PRO A 11 8.85 23.16 -8.72
CA PRO A 11 9.10 22.45 -7.46
C PRO A 11 9.46 20.97 -7.66
N SER A 12 9.12 20.39 -8.81
CA SER A 12 9.50 19.02 -9.18
C SER A 12 9.59 18.85 -10.69
N ARG A 13 10.28 17.81 -11.14
CA ARG A 13 10.29 17.39 -12.56
C ARG A 13 8.89 17.11 -13.10
N THR A 14 7.99 16.54 -12.29
CA THR A 14 6.60 16.30 -12.68
C THR A 14 5.84 17.61 -12.88
N ALA A 15 6.05 18.59 -12.00
CA ALA A 15 5.45 19.92 -12.13
C ALA A 15 5.97 20.65 -13.37
N ALA A 16 7.27 20.51 -13.70
CA ALA A 16 7.84 21.07 -14.92
C ALA A 16 7.21 20.48 -16.18
N VAL A 17 7.04 19.15 -16.23
CA VAL A 17 6.40 18.47 -17.36
C VAL A 17 4.96 18.96 -17.55
N LEU A 18 4.18 19.07 -16.47
CA LEU A 18 2.79 19.54 -16.52
C LEU A 18 2.70 21.02 -16.94
N GLY A 19 3.53 21.89 -16.38
CA GLY A 19 3.56 23.32 -16.75
C GLY A 19 3.94 23.54 -18.21
N MET A 20 4.98 22.84 -18.69
CA MET A 20 5.38 22.90 -20.10
C MET A 20 4.33 22.31 -21.04
N ARG A 21 3.59 21.28 -20.60
CA ARG A 21 2.49 20.72 -21.39
C ARG A 21 1.33 21.71 -21.54
N GLN A 22 1.00 22.45 -20.48
CA GLN A 22 -0.01 23.52 -20.54
C GLN A 22 0.40 24.66 -21.48
N GLN A 23 1.70 24.88 -21.66
CA GLN A 23 2.26 25.82 -22.64
C GLN A 23 2.25 25.28 -24.09
N GLY A 24 1.73 24.05 -24.32
CA GLY A 24 1.61 23.45 -25.65
C GLY A 24 2.89 22.80 -26.20
N LEU A 25 3.93 22.64 -25.37
CA LEU A 25 5.18 22.02 -25.80
C LEU A 25 5.00 20.52 -26.06
N SER A 26 5.62 20.01 -27.12
CA SER A 26 5.62 18.58 -27.45
C SER A 26 6.50 17.78 -26.48
N THR A 27 6.22 16.48 -26.34
CA THR A 27 7.00 15.56 -25.49
C THR A 27 8.50 15.61 -25.77
N ARG A 28 8.89 15.76 -27.04
CA ARG A 28 10.29 15.85 -27.47
C ARG A 28 10.94 17.16 -27.00
N GLN A 29 10.22 18.27 -27.07
CA GLN A 29 10.71 19.56 -26.57
C GLN A 29 10.87 19.55 -25.05
N ILE A 30 9.90 18.97 -24.33
CA ILE A 30 9.95 18.82 -22.86
C ILE A 30 11.13 17.92 -22.46
N ALA A 31 11.32 16.80 -23.15
CA ALA A 31 12.44 15.89 -22.93
C ALA A 31 13.79 16.58 -23.11
N ASN A 32 13.95 17.36 -24.18
CA ASN A 32 15.16 18.13 -24.45
C ASN A 32 15.40 19.21 -23.38
N ALA A 33 14.35 19.93 -22.98
CA ALA A 33 14.46 20.96 -21.95
C ALA A 33 14.87 20.40 -20.59
N LEU A 34 14.32 19.24 -20.20
CA LEU A 34 14.58 18.60 -18.91
C LEU A 34 15.79 17.64 -18.91
N GLY A 35 16.40 17.36 -20.07
CA GLY A 35 17.48 16.39 -20.19
C GLY A 35 17.06 14.96 -19.84
N ILE A 36 15.82 14.57 -20.14
CA ILE A 36 15.26 13.24 -19.84
C ILE A 36 14.78 12.55 -21.11
N LYS A 37 14.59 11.22 -21.05
CA LYS A 37 14.06 10.45 -22.19
C LYS A 37 12.57 10.74 -22.39
N ASN A 38 12.09 10.69 -23.64
CA ASN A 38 10.66 10.84 -23.98
C ASN A 38 9.76 9.90 -23.15
N LYS A 39 10.18 8.64 -22.95
CA LYS A 39 9.47 7.66 -22.12
C LYS A 39 9.28 8.14 -20.67
N THR A 40 10.26 8.86 -20.13
CA THR A 40 10.20 9.41 -18.78
C THR A 40 9.17 10.54 -18.70
N VAL A 41 9.08 11.40 -19.72
CA VAL A 41 8.05 12.46 -19.79
C VAL A 41 6.66 11.84 -19.74
N SER A 42 6.38 10.86 -20.61
CA SER A 42 5.07 10.19 -20.65
C SER A 42 4.76 9.44 -19.34
N ALA A 43 5.76 8.82 -18.71
CA ALA A 43 5.57 8.15 -17.42
C ALA A 43 5.22 9.15 -16.30
N LEU A 44 5.82 10.34 -16.30
CA LEU A 44 5.53 11.39 -15.32
C LEU A 44 4.13 11.97 -15.52
N GLU A 45 3.68 12.15 -16.77
CA GLU A 45 2.31 12.59 -17.09
C GLU A 45 1.25 11.56 -16.67
N LEU A 46 1.48 10.29 -17.00
CA LEU A 46 0.57 9.21 -16.61
C LEU A 46 0.53 9.04 -15.08
N GLY A 47 1.69 9.17 -14.43
CA GLY A 47 1.80 9.08 -12.98
C GLY A 47 1.11 10.23 -12.24
N SER A 48 1.12 11.44 -12.80
CA SER A 48 0.44 12.60 -12.21
C SER A 48 -1.07 12.64 -12.48
N SER A 49 -1.52 12.01 -13.56
CA SER A 49 -2.95 11.96 -13.92
C SER A 49 -3.72 10.89 -13.14
N ARG A 50 -3.02 9.93 -12.55
CA ARG A 50 -3.65 8.91 -11.70
C ARG A 50 -4.06 9.53 -10.36
N PRO A 51 -5.33 9.41 -9.94
CA PRO A 51 -5.72 9.82 -8.60
C PRO A 51 -4.84 9.07 -7.60
N ARG A 52 -4.19 9.83 -6.71
CA ARG A 52 -3.49 9.25 -5.57
C ARG A 52 -4.54 8.48 -4.78
N ARG A 53 -4.45 7.15 -4.78
CA ARG A 53 -5.31 6.32 -3.94
C ARG A 53 -4.94 6.67 -2.50
N GLU A 54 -5.79 7.44 -1.84
CA GLU A 54 -5.66 7.67 -0.40
C GLU A 54 -5.62 6.28 0.27
N PRO A 55 -4.60 5.99 1.08
CA PRO A 55 -4.57 4.76 1.86
C PRO A 55 -5.86 4.68 2.68
N ALA A 56 -6.50 3.51 2.71
CA ALA A 56 -7.63 3.31 3.61
C ALA A 56 -7.18 3.58 5.06
N PRO A 57 -8.03 4.13 5.95
CA PRO A 57 -7.64 4.44 7.33
C PRO A 57 -7.08 3.22 8.09
N SER A 58 -7.56 2.01 7.77
CA SER A 58 -7.03 0.74 8.29
C SER A 58 -5.57 0.46 7.93
N THR A 59 -5.03 1.13 6.91
CA THR A 59 -3.62 1.07 6.52
C THR A 59 -2.77 2.22 7.07
N MET A 60 -3.39 3.29 7.58
CA MET A 60 -2.67 4.43 8.19
C MET A 60 -2.47 4.28 9.70
N LEU A 61 -3.40 3.63 10.40
CA LEU A 61 -3.39 3.53 11.87
C LEU A 61 -3.00 2.13 12.39
N GLY A 62 -2.65 1.21 11.50
CA GLY A 62 -2.34 -0.19 11.84
C GLY A 62 -0.86 -0.45 12.12
N ARG A 63 -0.57 -1.42 12.99
CA ARG A 63 0.76 -2.01 13.13
C ARG A 63 0.92 -3.17 12.14
N THR A 64 2.12 -3.35 11.60
CA THR A 64 2.44 -4.48 10.72
C THR A 64 2.63 -5.74 11.56
N VAL A 65 1.92 -6.80 11.20
CA VAL A 65 2.09 -8.15 11.75
C VAL A 65 2.67 -9.04 10.65
N VAL A 66 3.70 -9.82 10.99
CA VAL A 66 4.26 -10.80 10.08
C VAL A 66 3.37 -12.03 10.09
N ILE A 67 2.86 -12.40 8.92
CA ILE A 67 2.08 -13.63 8.72
C ILE A 67 2.90 -14.55 7.81
N PRO A 68 3.05 -15.85 8.17
CA PRO A 68 3.70 -16.83 7.31
C PRO A 68 3.07 -16.90 5.91
N THR A 69 3.88 -17.15 4.89
CA THR A 69 3.43 -17.12 3.48
C THR A 69 2.45 -18.23 3.15
N ASP A 70 2.63 -19.41 3.73
CA ASP A 70 1.74 -20.57 3.62
C ASP A 70 0.33 -20.27 4.15
N VAL A 71 0.22 -19.53 5.25
CA VAL A 71 -1.07 -19.10 5.81
C VAL A 71 -1.76 -18.11 4.85
N LEU A 72 -1.01 -17.17 4.25
CA LEU A 72 -1.56 -16.25 3.26
C LEU A 72 -2.02 -16.98 1.98
N ASP A 73 -1.27 -17.98 1.54
CA ASP A 73 -1.62 -18.80 0.37
C ASP A 73 -2.91 -19.59 0.62
N ALA A 74 -3.07 -20.15 1.82
CA ALA A 74 -4.30 -20.83 2.23
C ALA A 74 -5.53 -19.90 2.21
N LEU A 75 -5.36 -18.62 2.50
CA LEU A 75 -6.43 -17.61 2.43
C LEU A 75 -6.79 -17.19 0.99
N GLY A 76 -5.94 -17.49 0.01
CA GLY A 76 -6.10 -17.10 -1.39
C GLY A 76 -7.47 -17.43 -1.99
N PRO A 77 -7.93 -18.70 -1.96
CA PRO A 77 -9.24 -19.09 -2.49
C PRO A 77 -10.42 -18.37 -1.81
N HIS A 78 -10.32 -18.12 -0.50
CA HIS A 78 -11.37 -17.46 0.27
C HIS A 78 -11.45 -15.96 -0.03
N ALA A 79 -10.30 -15.33 -0.32
CA ALA A 79 -10.20 -13.95 -0.72
C ALA A 79 -10.71 -13.74 -2.15
N ALA A 80 -10.36 -14.65 -3.06
CA ALA A 80 -10.80 -14.64 -4.46
C ALA A 80 -12.33 -14.72 -4.57
N ARG A 81 -12.98 -15.62 -3.81
CA ARG A 81 -14.46 -15.73 -3.76
C ARG A 81 -15.16 -14.44 -3.32
N ARG A 82 -14.47 -13.56 -2.59
CA ARG A 82 -15.00 -12.31 -2.03
C ARG A 82 -14.52 -11.07 -2.78
N CYS A 83 -13.72 -11.23 -3.84
CA CYS A 83 -13.13 -10.14 -4.62
C CYS A 83 -12.33 -9.13 -3.76
N ILE A 84 -11.68 -9.59 -2.68
CA ILE A 84 -10.84 -8.75 -1.81
C ILE A 84 -9.41 -9.27 -1.79
N SER A 85 -8.46 -8.42 -1.34
CA SER A 85 -7.07 -8.85 -1.17
C SER A 85 -6.94 -9.82 0.00
N VAL A 86 -5.98 -10.74 -0.06
CA VAL A 86 -5.65 -11.68 1.03
C VAL A 86 -5.39 -10.92 2.33
N ASN A 87 -4.62 -9.83 2.26
CA ASN A 87 -4.35 -8.99 3.43
C ASN A 87 -5.61 -8.29 3.97
N SER A 88 -6.57 -7.96 3.11
CA SER A 88 -7.87 -7.43 3.55
C SER A 88 -8.69 -8.51 4.24
N LEU A 89 -8.67 -9.74 3.73
CA LEU A 89 -9.36 -10.86 4.35
C LEU A 89 -8.76 -11.21 5.72
N ALA A 90 -7.43 -11.29 5.83
CA ALA A 90 -6.75 -11.55 7.10
C ALA A 90 -7.11 -10.50 8.16
N ARG A 91 -7.09 -9.21 7.78
CA ARG A 91 -7.55 -8.12 8.66
C ARG A 91 -9.01 -8.24 9.04
N LEU A 92 -9.88 -8.60 8.10
CA LEU A 92 -11.29 -8.78 8.36
C LEU A 92 -11.52 -9.91 9.37
N ILE A 93 -10.87 -11.06 9.19
CA ILE A 93 -10.97 -12.20 10.11
C ILE A 93 -10.59 -11.78 11.53
N VAL A 94 -9.42 -11.13 11.70
CA VAL A 94 -8.96 -10.70 13.02
C VAL A 94 -9.92 -9.67 13.63
N ALA A 95 -10.43 -8.72 12.84
CA ALA A 95 -11.40 -7.74 13.33
C ALA A 95 -12.69 -8.42 13.80
N THR A 96 -13.26 -9.33 13.00
CA THR A 96 -14.50 -10.03 13.35
C THR A 96 -14.34 -10.89 14.61
N VAL A 97 -13.20 -11.59 14.75
CA VAL A 97 -12.93 -12.39 15.96
C VAL A 97 -12.87 -11.54 17.22
N VAL A 98 -12.29 -10.33 17.13
CA VAL A 98 -12.24 -9.38 18.26
C VAL A 98 -13.61 -8.78 18.53
N ASP A 99 -14.33 -8.35 17.48
CA ASP A 99 -15.64 -7.71 17.58
C ASP A 99 -16.70 -8.64 18.19
N ASP A 100 -16.65 -9.94 17.84
CA ASP A 100 -17.58 -10.96 18.31
C ASP A 100 -17.09 -11.65 19.61
N ASN A 101 -16.00 -11.17 20.24
CA ASN A 101 -15.40 -11.75 21.45
C ASN A 101 -15.10 -13.26 21.33
N MET A 102 -14.61 -13.69 20.16
CA MET A 102 -14.31 -15.10 19.85
C MET A 102 -12.84 -15.48 20.06
N ILE A 103 -12.05 -14.60 20.67
CA ILE A 103 -10.59 -14.80 20.82
C ILE A 103 -10.30 -16.12 21.54
N ASP A 104 -10.90 -16.31 22.73
CA ASP A 104 -10.68 -17.50 23.55
C ASP A 104 -11.19 -18.78 22.86
N ALA A 105 -12.29 -18.67 22.09
CA ALA A 105 -12.85 -19.80 21.36
C ALA A 105 -12.00 -20.21 20.13
N VAL A 106 -11.23 -19.28 19.56
CA VAL A 106 -10.36 -19.55 18.41
C VAL A 106 -8.96 -20.00 18.85
N LEU A 107 -8.47 -19.46 19.96
CA LEU A 107 -7.14 -19.79 20.50
C LEU A 107 -7.15 -20.99 21.45
N ASP A 108 -8.31 -21.32 22.04
CA ASP A 108 -8.51 -22.46 22.95
C ASP A 108 -7.40 -22.55 24.02
N ASP A 109 -7.12 -21.41 24.68
CA ASP A 109 -6.02 -21.26 25.65
C ASP A 109 -6.33 -21.84 27.04
N ALA A 110 -7.36 -22.67 27.20
CA ALA A 110 -7.72 -23.26 28.50
C ALA A 110 -6.68 -24.25 29.04
N ASP A 111 -5.80 -24.81 28.19
CA ASP A 111 -4.89 -25.90 28.58
C ASP A 111 -3.39 -25.53 28.67
N THR A 112 -2.96 -24.31 28.28
CA THR A 112 -1.51 -24.02 28.16
C THR A 112 -0.92 -23.14 29.27
N PHE A 113 -1.74 -22.55 30.15
CA PHE A 113 -1.25 -21.68 31.24
C PHE A 113 -1.20 -22.32 32.64
N ALA A 114 -1.59 -23.60 32.78
CA ALA A 114 -1.62 -24.29 34.09
C ALA A 114 -0.25 -24.80 34.59
N ASP A 115 0.79 -24.86 33.74
CA ASP A 115 2.06 -25.51 34.09
C ASP A 115 3.18 -24.56 34.55
N VAL A 116 2.94 -23.24 34.62
CA VAL A 116 3.99 -22.27 34.99
C VAL A 116 3.92 -21.83 36.47
N GLU A 117 2.82 -22.11 37.18
CA GLU A 117 2.67 -21.72 38.61
C GLU A 117 3.13 -22.79 39.61
N ALA A 118 3.55 -23.97 39.17
CA ALA A 118 4.01 -25.06 40.06
C ALA A 118 5.53 -25.01 40.42
N ALA A 119 6.23 -23.93 40.07
CA ALA A 119 7.70 -23.82 40.22
C ALA A 119 8.21 -22.57 40.97
N ALA A 120 7.42 -22.01 41.90
CA ALA A 120 7.87 -20.99 42.85
C ALA A 120 7.37 -21.30 44.26
#